data_AF-A0A1D7Y115-F1
#
_entry.id   AF-A0A1D7Y115-F1
#
_cell.length_a   1.000
_cell.length_b   1.000
_cell.length_c   1.000
_cell.angle_alpha   90.00
_cell.angle_beta   90.00
_cell.angle_gamma   90.00
#
_symmetry.space_group_name_H-M   'P 1'
#
loop_
_entity.id
_entity.type
_entity.pdbx_description
1 polymer ?
#
loop_
_entity_poly.entity_id
_entity_poly.type
_entity_poly.pdbx_seq_one_letter_code
_entity_poly.pdbx_strand_id
1 'polypeptide(L)'
;MKKTIILILIISFSQNILGQHSDYEKGLVKLAKIYKNFHFRSDPPTNTYEEINSISSKELLKAKRFISEIVTSNNKLTTTEFLKKADTLTLKNLYIIRGINWNLHEAEAEDNFVIIDSLKNEKTNYYELVSCYYGMLFSAVGNKNKPFDLSDVNFTLKDYNLDNDTEKGIFFLKSMRIFGTMIWGYINVPKPPNLKKALSYIDKYPKYNGLKYYRYSDLNFKDFKITTDKRNPKESFKKYYINKYIETLLYHSYCLSRKKKYKKEKNNLLLESILRNDSYWIYTEYKTTLEKIFKKVKE
;
A
#
# COMPACT_ATOMS: atom_id res chain seq x y z
N MET A 1 -18.97 24.52 -55.87
CA MET A 1 -19.60 23.32 -55.26
C MET A 1 -18.60 22.23 -54.89
N LYS A 2 -17.76 21.69 -55.81
CA LYS A 2 -16.81 20.61 -55.48
C LYS A 2 -15.80 20.94 -54.36
N LYS A 3 -15.26 22.16 -54.31
CA LYS A 3 -14.30 22.58 -53.25
C LYS A 3 -14.95 22.75 -51.87
N THR A 4 -16.22 23.16 -51.81
CA THR A 4 -16.98 23.36 -50.56
C THR A 4 -17.34 22.01 -49.92
N ILE A 5 -17.64 20.99 -50.72
CA ILE A 5 -17.93 19.63 -50.27
C ILE A 5 -16.68 18.97 -49.65
N ILE A 6 -15.50 19.19 -50.22
CA ILE A 6 -14.23 18.66 -49.68
C ILE A 6 -13.90 19.30 -48.33
N LEU A 7 -14.13 20.60 -48.16
CA LEU A 7 -13.88 21.29 -46.89
C LEU A 7 -14.80 20.79 -45.77
N ILE A 8 -16.07 20.55 -46.07
CA ILE A 8 -17.04 19.99 -45.12
C ILE A 8 -16.65 18.56 -44.73
N LEU A 9 -16.24 17.71 -45.67
CA LEU A 9 -15.76 16.34 -45.40
C LEU A 9 -14.51 16.30 -44.52
N ILE A 10 -13.56 17.23 -44.70
CA ILE A 10 -12.36 17.32 -43.86
C ILE A 10 -12.70 17.77 -42.43
N ILE A 11 -13.67 18.68 -42.27
CA ILE A 11 -14.17 19.14 -40.96
C ILE A 11 -14.98 18.04 -40.26
N SER A 12 -15.75 17.24 -41.00
CA SER A 12 -16.49 16.09 -40.45
C SER A 12 -15.59 14.91 -40.07
N PHE A 13 -14.47 14.72 -40.78
CA PHE A 13 -13.47 13.70 -40.42
C PHE A 13 -12.61 14.12 -39.22
N SER A 14 -12.28 15.40 -39.07
CA SER A 14 -11.53 15.89 -37.90
C SER A 14 -12.35 15.86 -36.61
N GLN A 15 -13.69 15.93 -36.68
CA GLN A 15 -14.57 15.77 -35.52
C GLN A 15 -14.76 14.32 -35.06
N ASN A 16 -14.45 13.31 -35.89
CA ASN A 16 -14.48 11.90 -35.47
C ASN A 16 -13.17 11.40 -34.86
N ILE A 17 -12.07 12.16 -35.01
CA ILE A 17 -10.75 11.81 -34.44
C ILE A 17 -10.62 12.32 -32.99
N LEU A 18 -11.49 13.24 -32.56
CA LEU A 18 -11.60 13.71 -31.19
C LEU A 18 -12.75 12.99 -30.46
N GLY A 19 -12.41 12.03 -29.59
CA GLY A 19 -13.27 11.73 -28.43
C GLY A 19 -13.85 10.32 -28.28
N GLN A 20 -13.26 9.27 -28.85
CA GLN A 20 -13.56 7.90 -28.38
C GLN A 20 -12.42 7.36 -27.51
N HIS A 21 -12.60 7.43 -26.19
CA HIS A 21 -11.70 6.75 -25.26
C HIS A 21 -11.69 5.26 -25.52
N SER A 22 -10.51 4.67 -25.45
CA SER A 22 -10.30 3.25 -25.68
C SER A 22 -11.01 2.39 -24.62
N ASP A 23 -11.31 1.13 -24.95
CA ASP A 23 -11.84 0.16 -23.98
C ASP A 23 -10.91 -0.03 -22.77
N TYR A 24 -9.60 0.12 -23.00
CA TYR A 24 -8.58 0.14 -21.95
C TYR A 24 -8.78 1.30 -20.97
N GLU A 25 -8.90 2.54 -21.47
CA GLU A 25 -9.12 3.72 -20.63
C GLU A 25 -10.46 3.65 -19.88
N LYS A 26 -11.54 3.27 -20.57
CA LYS A 26 -12.85 3.05 -19.94
C LYS A 26 -12.77 1.97 -18.85
N GLY A 27 -12.02 0.89 -19.09
CA GLY A 27 -11.76 -0.16 -18.13
C GLY A 27 -11.02 0.33 -16.88
N LEU A 28 -9.98 1.16 -17.03
CA LEU A 28 -9.27 1.77 -15.90
C LEU A 28 -10.21 2.61 -15.01
N VAL A 29 -11.04 3.46 -15.62
CA VAL A 29 -12.03 4.27 -14.89
C VAL A 29 -13.02 3.37 -14.15
N LYS A 30 -13.53 2.32 -14.80
CA LYS A 30 -14.48 1.37 -14.18
C LYS A 30 -13.86 0.66 -12.98
N LEU A 31 -12.63 0.14 -13.11
CA LEU A 31 -11.91 -0.49 -12.01
C LEU A 31 -11.63 0.49 -10.86
N ALA A 32 -11.30 1.74 -11.15
CA ALA A 32 -11.07 2.76 -10.13
C ALA A 32 -12.34 3.13 -9.35
N LYS A 33 -13.50 3.21 -10.01
CA LYS A 33 -14.79 3.42 -9.33
C LYS A 33 -15.15 2.24 -8.42
N ILE A 34 -14.95 1.01 -8.89
CA ILE A 34 -15.16 -0.20 -8.09
C ILE A 34 -14.22 -0.22 -6.88
N TYR A 35 -12.93 0.05 -7.10
CA TYR A 35 -11.95 0.18 -6.03
C TYR A 35 -12.38 1.24 -5.01
N LYS A 36 -12.71 2.46 -5.44
CA LYS A 36 -13.20 3.53 -4.56
C LYS A 36 -14.32 3.06 -3.64
N ASN A 37 -15.32 2.40 -4.20
CA ASN A 37 -16.54 2.05 -3.49
C ASN A 37 -16.37 0.86 -2.54
N PHE A 38 -15.45 -0.06 -2.84
CA PHE A 38 -15.40 -1.37 -2.18
C PHE A 38 -14.03 -1.79 -1.60
N HIS A 39 -12.95 -1.01 -1.77
CA HIS A 39 -11.63 -1.38 -1.22
C HIS A 39 -11.53 -1.30 0.32
N PHE A 40 -12.49 -0.65 0.97
CA PHE A 40 -12.52 -0.53 2.43
C PHE A 40 -13.33 -1.66 3.08
N ARG A 41 -14.38 -1.36 3.83
CA ARG A 41 -15.13 -2.34 4.64
C ARG A 41 -16.44 -2.81 4.00
N SER A 42 -16.87 -2.17 2.92
CA SER A 42 -18.10 -2.48 2.17
C SER A 42 -17.87 -3.66 1.24
N ASP A 43 -18.77 -4.63 1.26
CA ASP A 43 -18.74 -5.75 0.31
C ASP A 43 -19.48 -5.40 -0.99
N PRO A 44 -18.93 -5.76 -2.14
CA PRO A 44 -19.58 -5.50 -3.41
C PRO A 44 -20.75 -6.47 -3.64
N PRO A 45 -21.86 -6.01 -4.27
CA PRO A 45 -22.90 -6.90 -4.76
C PRO A 45 -22.38 -7.78 -5.92
N THR A 46 -23.02 -8.93 -6.15
CA THR A 46 -22.57 -9.96 -7.13
C THR A 46 -22.34 -9.41 -8.53
N ASN A 47 -23.21 -8.51 -9.01
CA ASN A 47 -23.08 -7.86 -10.31
C ASN A 47 -21.77 -7.06 -10.47
N THR A 48 -21.13 -6.65 -9.38
CA THR A 48 -19.82 -5.97 -9.44
C THR A 48 -18.76 -6.87 -10.07
N TYR A 49 -18.80 -8.18 -9.82
CA TYR A 49 -17.83 -9.12 -10.40
C TYR A 49 -18.09 -9.35 -11.89
N GLU A 50 -19.35 -9.39 -12.31
CA GLU A 50 -19.75 -9.39 -13.73
C GLU A 50 -19.31 -8.10 -14.43
N GLU A 51 -19.42 -6.97 -13.74
CA GLU A 51 -18.95 -5.68 -14.20
C GLU A 51 -17.43 -5.63 -14.40
N ILE A 52 -16.65 -6.23 -13.50
CA ILE A 52 -15.20 -6.39 -13.68
C ILE A 52 -14.96 -7.31 -14.88
N ASN A 53 -15.62 -8.46 -14.94
CA ASN A 53 -15.41 -9.47 -15.97
C ASN A 53 -15.73 -8.97 -17.38
N SER A 54 -16.73 -8.10 -17.53
CA SER A 54 -17.14 -7.51 -18.81
C SER A 54 -16.14 -6.51 -19.41
N ILE A 55 -15.11 -6.08 -18.67
CA ILE A 55 -14.04 -5.24 -19.24
C ILE A 55 -13.24 -6.06 -20.26
N SER A 56 -13.33 -5.69 -21.54
CA SER A 56 -12.78 -6.40 -22.70
C SER A 56 -11.27 -6.27 -22.88
N SER A 57 -10.65 -5.21 -22.34
CA SER A 57 -9.23 -4.92 -22.53
C SER A 57 -8.33 -6.03 -21.97
N LYS A 58 -7.47 -6.58 -22.85
CA LYS A 58 -6.52 -7.65 -22.52
C LYS A 58 -5.41 -7.14 -21.61
N GLU A 59 -5.01 -5.89 -21.76
CA GLU A 59 -4.01 -5.21 -20.94
C GLU A 59 -4.42 -5.15 -19.46
N LEU A 60 -5.73 -5.16 -19.18
CA LEU A 60 -6.27 -5.09 -17.83
C LEU A 60 -6.49 -6.45 -17.18
N LEU A 61 -6.21 -7.58 -17.84
CA LEU A 61 -6.56 -8.91 -17.32
C LEU A 61 -6.09 -9.17 -15.88
N LYS A 62 -4.81 -8.88 -15.60
CA LYS A 62 -4.24 -9.07 -14.25
C LYS A 62 -4.70 -8.00 -13.27
N ALA A 63 -4.88 -6.76 -13.72
CA ALA A 63 -5.43 -5.68 -12.89
C ALA A 63 -6.88 -5.98 -12.47
N LYS A 64 -7.71 -6.51 -13.37
CA LYS A 64 -9.08 -6.98 -13.07
C LYS A 64 -9.07 -8.03 -11.97
N ARG A 65 -8.24 -9.07 -12.11
CA ARG A 65 -8.10 -10.14 -11.12
C ARG A 65 -7.67 -9.58 -9.76
N PHE A 66 -6.70 -8.68 -9.75
CA PHE A 66 -6.23 -8.03 -8.53
C PHE A 66 -7.30 -7.16 -7.86
N ILE A 67 -8.02 -6.34 -8.62
CA ILE A 67 -9.10 -5.49 -8.08
C ILE A 67 -10.26 -6.33 -7.57
N SER A 68 -10.64 -7.40 -8.28
CA SER A 68 -11.65 -8.36 -7.82
C SER A 68 -11.28 -8.92 -6.44
N GLU A 69 -10.02 -9.32 -6.25
CA GLU A 69 -9.57 -9.86 -4.97
C GLU A 69 -9.49 -8.79 -3.87
N ILE A 70 -9.08 -7.56 -4.22
CA ILE A 70 -9.04 -6.43 -3.28
C ILE A 70 -10.41 -6.10 -2.68
N VAL A 71 -11.47 -6.17 -3.48
CA VAL A 71 -12.83 -5.84 -3.03
C VAL A 71 -13.52 -7.03 -2.35
N THR A 72 -12.94 -8.22 -2.44
CA THR A 72 -13.47 -9.45 -1.83
C THR A 72 -13.16 -9.48 -0.33
N SER A 73 -14.16 -9.85 0.48
CA SER A 73 -13.97 -10.14 1.91
C SER A 73 -13.31 -11.50 2.12
N ASN A 74 -12.47 -11.61 3.16
CA ASN A 74 -11.65 -12.81 3.40
C ASN A 74 -10.87 -13.24 2.16
N ASN A 75 -10.22 -12.26 1.54
CA ASN A 75 -9.50 -12.43 0.30
C ASN A 75 -8.24 -13.30 0.45
N LYS A 76 -7.78 -13.77 -0.70
CA LYS A 76 -6.60 -14.61 -0.92
C LYS A 76 -5.34 -13.79 -1.22
N LEU A 77 -5.32 -12.49 -0.91
CA LEU A 77 -4.19 -11.60 -1.22
C LEU A 77 -2.87 -12.01 -0.53
N THR A 78 -2.94 -12.82 0.53
CA THR A 78 -1.77 -13.37 1.22
C THR A 78 -1.28 -14.70 0.63
N THR A 79 -1.86 -15.16 -0.47
CA THR A 79 -1.34 -16.33 -1.22
C THR A 79 -0.18 -15.94 -2.13
N THR A 80 0.67 -16.90 -2.46
CA THR A 80 1.84 -16.72 -3.32
C THR A 80 1.52 -16.04 -4.66
N GLU A 81 0.32 -16.27 -5.19
CA GLU A 81 -0.14 -15.65 -6.44
C GLU A 81 -0.08 -14.11 -6.41
N PHE A 82 -0.59 -13.50 -5.33
CA PHE A 82 -0.65 -12.04 -5.19
C PHE A 82 0.59 -11.45 -4.50
N LEU A 83 1.29 -12.26 -3.70
CA LEU A 83 2.52 -11.82 -3.05
C LEU A 83 3.70 -11.74 -4.02
N LYS A 84 3.70 -12.56 -5.08
CA LYS A 84 4.70 -12.48 -6.14
C LYS A 84 4.70 -11.11 -6.82
N LYS A 85 5.90 -10.71 -7.25
CA LYS A 85 6.11 -9.50 -8.07
C LYS A 85 5.18 -9.51 -9.29
N ALA A 86 4.37 -8.45 -9.41
CA ALA A 86 3.55 -8.20 -10.58
C ALA A 86 4.41 -7.64 -11.74
N ASP A 87 3.99 -7.89 -12.99
CA ASP A 87 4.65 -7.30 -14.15
C ASP A 87 4.43 -5.79 -14.25
N THR A 88 5.31 -5.12 -15.00
CA THR A 88 5.33 -3.66 -15.15
C THR A 88 4.01 -3.09 -15.66
N LEU A 89 3.31 -3.77 -16.57
CA LEU A 89 2.02 -3.32 -17.09
C LEU A 89 0.97 -3.32 -15.98
N THR A 90 0.88 -4.42 -15.22
CA THR A 90 -0.02 -4.53 -14.07
C THR A 90 0.28 -3.48 -13.01
N LEU A 91 1.57 -3.28 -12.68
CA LEU A 91 2.02 -2.25 -11.74
C LEU A 91 1.60 -0.84 -12.18
N LYS A 92 1.78 -0.51 -13.46
CA LYS A 92 1.39 0.79 -14.03
C LYS A 92 -0.14 0.97 -14.04
N ASN A 93 -0.89 -0.06 -14.42
CA ASN A 93 -2.36 -0.02 -14.42
C ASN A 93 -2.92 0.27 -13.03
N LEU A 94 -2.40 -0.42 -12.00
CA LEU A 94 -2.83 -0.21 -10.62
C LEU A 94 -2.42 1.16 -10.06
N TYR A 95 -1.26 1.68 -10.49
CA TYR A 95 -0.86 3.05 -10.16
C TYR A 95 -1.82 4.09 -10.76
N ILE A 96 -2.25 3.91 -12.01
CA ILE A 96 -3.25 4.77 -12.65
C ILE A 96 -4.61 4.64 -11.95
N ILE A 97 -5.06 3.41 -11.66
CA ILE A 97 -6.30 3.16 -10.91
C ILE A 97 -6.29 3.88 -9.55
N ARG A 98 -5.17 3.85 -8.82
CA ARG A 98 -5.01 4.61 -7.57
C ARG A 98 -5.12 6.12 -7.82
N GLY A 99 -4.48 6.64 -8.87
CA GLY A 99 -4.55 8.05 -9.24
C GLY A 99 -5.97 8.52 -9.55
N ILE A 100 -6.71 7.75 -10.36
CA ILE A 100 -8.13 8.01 -10.63
C ILE A 100 -8.94 7.94 -9.33
N ASN A 101 -8.71 6.93 -8.49
CA ASN A 101 -9.39 6.83 -7.20
C ASN A 101 -9.15 8.07 -6.33
N TRP A 102 -7.92 8.61 -6.31
CA TRP A 102 -7.67 9.87 -5.60
C TRP A 102 -8.41 11.05 -6.24
N ASN A 103 -8.46 11.14 -7.57
CA ASN A 103 -9.21 12.18 -8.27
C ASN A 103 -10.71 12.15 -7.89
N LEU A 104 -11.30 10.95 -7.81
CA LEU A 104 -12.71 10.74 -7.45
C LEU A 104 -13.08 11.16 -6.00
N HIS A 105 -12.12 11.58 -5.18
CA HIS A 105 -12.36 12.11 -3.83
C HIS A 105 -12.24 13.64 -3.74
N GLU A 106 -11.88 14.32 -4.82
CA GLU A 106 -11.80 15.79 -4.83
C GLU A 106 -13.17 16.43 -5.01
N ALA A 107 -13.32 17.62 -4.41
CA ALA A 107 -14.49 18.46 -4.63
C ALA A 107 -14.58 18.93 -6.09
N GLU A 108 -13.44 19.31 -6.66
CA GLU A 108 -13.28 19.74 -8.06
C GLU A 108 -12.43 18.70 -8.81
N ALA A 109 -13.00 17.51 -9.00
CA ALA A 109 -12.30 16.42 -9.69
C ALA A 109 -12.11 16.74 -11.18
N GLU A 110 -10.89 16.54 -11.68
CA GLU A 110 -10.60 16.63 -13.12
C GLU A 110 -11.28 15.49 -13.89
N ASP A 111 -11.34 15.59 -15.21
CA ASP A 111 -11.75 14.45 -16.04
C ASP A 111 -10.79 13.27 -15.82
N ASN A 112 -11.34 12.09 -15.53
CA ASN A 112 -10.53 10.89 -15.27
C ASN A 112 -9.66 10.49 -16.47
N PHE A 113 -10.05 10.82 -17.70
CA PHE A 113 -9.26 10.56 -18.89
C PHE A 113 -8.04 11.49 -18.98
N VAL A 114 -8.15 12.74 -18.52
CA VAL A 114 -7.00 13.65 -18.36
C VAL A 114 -6.00 13.08 -17.35
N ILE A 115 -6.49 12.54 -16.23
CA ILE A 115 -5.66 11.86 -15.24
C ILE A 115 -4.97 10.63 -15.84
N ILE A 116 -5.68 9.83 -16.64
CA ILE A 116 -5.10 8.66 -17.31
C ILE A 116 -3.97 9.09 -18.25
N ASP A 117 -4.19 10.09 -19.09
CA ASP A 117 -3.18 10.56 -20.04
C ASP A 117 -1.94 11.13 -19.35
N SER A 118 -2.14 11.90 -18.29
CA SER A 118 -1.03 12.41 -17.45
C SER A 118 -0.22 11.27 -16.85
N LEU A 119 -0.89 10.31 -16.21
CA LEU A 119 -0.20 9.22 -15.51
C LEU A 119 0.40 8.18 -16.46
N LYS A 120 -0.17 7.93 -17.65
CA LYS A 120 0.43 7.06 -18.68
C LYS A 120 1.79 7.59 -19.12
N ASN A 121 1.87 8.90 -19.35
CA ASN A 121 3.06 9.56 -19.87
C ASN A 121 4.07 9.98 -18.78
N GLU A 122 3.66 9.96 -17.50
CA GLU A 122 4.58 10.23 -16.38
C GLU A 122 5.71 9.18 -16.33
N LYS A 123 6.95 9.66 -16.30
CA LYS A 123 8.13 8.87 -15.93
C LYS A 123 8.13 8.57 -14.43
N THR A 124 7.28 7.65 -14.02
CA THR A 124 7.16 7.20 -12.63
C THR A 124 8.34 6.32 -12.25
N ASN A 125 8.88 6.50 -11.03
CA ASN A 125 9.89 5.59 -10.50
C ASN A 125 9.31 4.17 -10.36
N TYR A 126 10.02 3.17 -10.84
CA TYR A 126 9.58 1.78 -10.77
C TYR A 126 9.24 1.32 -9.34
N TYR A 127 10.06 1.69 -8.34
CA TYR A 127 9.81 1.36 -6.93
C TYR A 127 8.59 2.06 -6.35
N GLU A 128 8.18 3.19 -6.91
CA GLU A 128 6.91 3.83 -6.55
C GLU A 128 5.72 3.00 -7.05
N LEU A 129 5.83 2.36 -8.22
CA LEU A 129 4.80 1.43 -8.71
C LEU A 129 4.71 0.18 -7.83
N VAL A 130 5.84 -0.40 -7.44
CA VAL A 130 5.90 -1.55 -6.50
C VAL A 130 5.31 -1.17 -5.14
N SER A 131 5.62 0.02 -4.63
CA SER A 131 5.05 0.56 -3.38
C SER A 131 3.54 0.79 -3.48
N CYS A 132 3.03 1.19 -4.64
CA CYS A 132 1.61 1.31 -4.92
C CYS A 132 0.93 -0.06 -4.82
N TYR A 133 1.47 -1.07 -5.52
CA TYR A 133 0.95 -2.44 -5.53
C TYR A 133 0.81 -3.03 -4.13
N TYR A 134 1.91 -3.13 -3.37
CA TYR A 134 1.87 -3.69 -2.02
C TYR A 134 1.10 -2.81 -1.04
N GLY A 135 1.00 -1.50 -1.32
CA GLY A 135 0.14 -0.60 -0.56
C GLY A 135 -1.34 -0.93 -0.68
N MET A 136 -1.81 -1.15 -1.91
CA MET A 136 -3.20 -1.56 -2.17
C MET A 136 -3.45 -2.95 -1.59
N LEU A 137 -2.55 -3.90 -1.82
CA LEU A 137 -2.63 -5.28 -1.33
C LEU A 137 -2.81 -5.32 0.19
N PHE A 138 -1.87 -4.75 0.96
CA PHE A 138 -1.95 -4.84 2.41
C PHE A 138 -3.07 -4.00 3.00
N SER A 139 -3.46 -2.89 2.36
CA SER A 139 -4.64 -2.13 2.79
C SER A 139 -5.90 -3.00 2.72
N ALA A 140 -6.08 -3.73 1.62
CA ALA A 140 -7.19 -4.66 1.48
C ALA A 140 -7.11 -5.81 2.50
N VAL A 141 -5.94 -6.42 2.71
CA VAL A 141 -5.75 -7.45 3.77
C VAL A 141 -6.21 -6.93 5.14
N GLY A 142 -5.82 -5.71 5.52
CA GLY A 142 -6.24 -5.12 6.79
C GLY A 142 -7.73 -4.77 6.87
N ASN A 143 -8.34 -4.37 5.76
CA ASN A 143 -9.74 -3.90 5.72
C ASN A 143 -10.76 -5.02 5.54
N LYS A 144 -10.40 -6.09 4.81
CA LYS A 144 -11.30 -7.13 4.30
C LYS A 144 -11.19 -8.48 5.02
N ASN A 145 -10.06 -8.79 5.64
CA ASN A 145 -9.91 -10.07 6.33
C ASN A 145 -10.30 -9.88 7.79
N LYS A 146 -11.53 -10.30 8.13
CA LYS A 146 -12.15 -10.10 9.44
C LYS A 146 -12.70 -11.43 9.99
N PRO A 147 -12.28 -11.85 11.19
CA PRO A 147 -11.28 -11.19 12.05
C PRO A 147 -9.90 -11.17 11.39
N PHE A 148 -9.16 -10.07 11.58
CA PHE A 148 -7.77 -10.02 11.13
C PHE A 148 -6.99 -11.09 11.90
N ASP A 149 -6.29 -11.95 11.19
CA ASP A 149 -5.38 -12.93 11.76
C ASP A 149 -4.34 -13.36 10.73
N LEU A 150 -3.06 -13.14 11.03
CA LEU A 150 -1.94 -13.60 10.22
C LEU A 150 -0.91 -14.35 11.10
N SER A 151 -1.32 -14.83 12.28
CA SER A 151 -0.41 -15.50 13.23
C SER A 151 0.27 -16.74 12.65
N ASP A 152 -0.45 -17.48 11.80
CA ASP A 152 0.07 -18.67 11.09
C ASP A 152 0.78 -18.34 9.77
N VAL A 153 0.79 -17.08 9.36
CA VAL A 153 1.41 -16.65 8.10
C VAL A 153 2.89 -16.36 8.31
N ASN A 154 3.72 -16.99 7.49
CA ASN A 154 5.12 -16.66 7.34
C ASN A 154 5.40 -16.14 5.93
N PHE A 155 5.74 -14.87 5.80
CA PHE A 155 6.14 -14.29 4.53
C PHE A 155 7.58 -14.64 4.19
N THR A 156 7.77 -15.64 3.33
CA THR A 156 9.09 -16.06 2.82
C THR A 156 9.44 -15.23 1.58
N LEU A 157 10.11 -14.09 1.77
CA LEU A 157 10.30 -13.08 0.72
C LEU A 157 11.08 -13.59 -0.50
N LYS A 158 11.95 -14.59 -0.31
CA LYS A 158 12.68 -15.25 -1.41
C LYS A 158 11.76 -15.98 -2.40
N ASP A 159 10.54 -16.35 -2.00
CA ASP A 159 9.61 -17.12 -2.83
C ASP A 159 8.74 -16.21 -3.73
N TYR A 160 8.87 -14.88 -3.58
CA TYR A 160 8.00 -13.90 -4.23
C TYR A 160 8.63 -13.24 -5.48
N ASN A 161 9.80 -13.69 -5.90
CA ASN A 161 10.53 -13.14 -7.06
C ASN A 161 10.74 -11.63 -6.93
N LEU A 162 11.10 -11.16 -5.74
CA LEU A 162 11.50 -9.77 -5.50
C LEU A 162 12.97 -9.62 -5.87
N ASP A 163 13.27 -8.76 -6.85
CA ASP A 163 14.58 -8.74 -7.53
C ASP A 163 15.71 -8.26 -6.63
N ASN A 164 15.40 -7.41 -5.65
CA ASN A 164 16.41 -6.76 -4.83
C ASN A 164 15.86 -6.35 -3.46
N ASP A 165 16.76 -5.88 -2.60
CA ASP A 165 16.43 -5.52 -1.22
C ASP A 165 15.52 -4.30 -1.12
N THR A 166 15.46 -3.45 -2.16
CA THR A 166 14.48 -2.34 -2.22
C THR A 166 13.07 -2.91 -2.32
N GLU A 167 12.82 -3.87 -3.21
CA GLU A 167 11.49 -4.49 -3.33
C GLU A 167 11.07 -5.27 -2.08
N LYS A 168 12.01 -6.01 -1.46
CA LYS A 168 11.78 -6.69 -0.16
C LYS A 168 11.47 -5.70 0.95
N GLY A 169 12.24 -4.61 1.01
CA GLY A 169 12.02 -3.51 1.95
C GLY A 169 10.66 -2.84 1.76
N ILE A 170 10.24 -2.62 0.51
CA ILE A 170 8.91 -2.09 0.19
C ILE A 170 7.83 -3.04 0.71
N PHE A 171 7.90 -4.33 0.37
CA PHE A 171 6.92 -5.32 0.83
C PHE A 171 6.73 -5.25 2.35
N PHE A 172 7.84 -5.35 3.09
CA PHE A 172 7.85 -5.36 4.55
C PHE A 172 7.33 -4.04 5.15
N LEU A 173 7.81 -2.90 4.65
CA LEU A 173 7.45 -1.61 5.22
C LEU A 173 5.99 -1.22 4.91
N LYS A 174 5.48 -1.63 3.74
CA LYS A 174 4.08 -1.40 3.35
C LYS A 174 3.12 -2.22 4.20
N SER A 175 3.42 -3.49 4.49
CA SER A 175 2.60 -4.30 5.39
C SER A 175 2.64 -3.76 6.82
N MET A 176 3.83 -3.43 7.34
CA MET A 176 3.96 -2.91 8.70
C MET A 176 3.26 -1.58 8.91
N ARG A 177 3.19 -0.70 7.90
CA ARG A 177 2.37 0.52 7.97
C ARG A 177 0.89 0.21 8.21
N ILE A 178 0.35 -0.81 7.53
CA ILE A 178 -1.06 -1.21 7.72
C ILE A 178 -1.25 -1.79 9.11
N PHE A 179 -0.40 -2.74 9.50
CA PHE A 179 -0.49 -3.40 10.80
C PHE A 179 -0.39 -2.39 11.95
N GLY A 180 0.53 -1.43 11.87
CA GLY A 180 0.65 -0.31 12.80
C GLY A 180 -0.62 0.53 12.90
N THR A 181 -1.28 0.82 11.77
CA THR A 181 -2.55 1.56 11.75
C THR A 181 -3.67 0.81 12.50
N MET A 182 -3.67 -0.52 12.46
CA MET A 182 -4.68 -1.34 13.17
C MET A 182 -4.59 -1.21 14.69
N ILE A 183 -3.39 -0.97 15.23
CA ILE A 183 -3.19 -0.79 16.68
C ILE A 183 -3.22 0.68 17.10
N TRP A 184 -2.91 1.60 16.18
CA TRP A 184 -2.87 3.05 16.44
C TRP A 184 -4.18 3.55 17.06
N GLY A 185 -5.33 3.12 16.52
CA GLY A 185 -6.64 3.56 17.01
C GLY A 185 -6.91 3.16 18.46
N TYR A 186 -6.43 1.98 18.89
CA TYR A 186 -6.58 1.53 20.28
C TYR A 186 -5.64 2.24 21.25
N ILE A 187 -4.54 2.79 20.76
CA ILE A 187 -3.52 3.44 21.59
C ILE A 187 -3.81 4.94 21.73
N ASN A 188 -4.18 5.60 20.64
CA ASN A 188 -4.22 7.07 20.59
C ASN A 188 -5.63 7.66 20.78
N VAL A 189 -6.69 6.96 20.38
CA VAL A 189 -8.08 7.47 20.45
C VAL A 189 -8.68 7.34 21.85
N PRO A 190 -8.77 6.14 22.48
CA PRO A 190 -9.39 6.01 23.79
C PRO A 190 -8.53 6.61 24.91
N LYS A 191 -9.19 7.16 25.94
CA LYS A 191 -8.57 7.67 27.17
C LYS A 191 -9.19 6.93 28.38
N PRO A 192 -8.48 6.02 29.07
CA PRO A 192 -7.10 5.59 28.82
C PRO A 192 -6.94 4.68 27.57
N PRO A 193 -5.71 4.52 27.04
CA PRO A 193 -5.42 3.63 25.90
C PRO A 193 -5.88 2.17 26.10
N ASN A 194 -6.47 1.55 25.08
CA ASN A 194 -6.87 0.13 25.10
C ASN A 194 -5.72 -0.79 24.68
N LEU A 195 -4.71 -0.85 25.53
CA LEU A 195 -3.50 -1.64 25.30
C LEU A 195 -3.74 -3.15 25.25
N LYS A 196 -4.82 -3.66 25.88
CA LYS A 196 -5.17 -5.10 25.80
C LYS A 196 -5.59 -5.45 24.37
N LYS A 197 -6.44 -4.61 23.77
CA LYS A 197 -6.92 -4.82 22.41
C LYS A 197 -5.79 -4.63 21.40
N ALA A 198 -4.95 -3.60 21.57
CA ALA A 198 -3.75 -3.42 20.75
C ALA A 198 -2.84 -4.65 20.78
N LEU A 199 -2.51 -5.17 21.97
CA LEU A 199 -1.68 -6.38 22.10
C LEU A 199 -2.31 -7.59 21.41
N SER A 200 -3.63 -7.79 21.54
CA SER A 200 -4.31 -8.90 20.85
C SER A 200 -4.25 -8.82 19.32
N TYR A 201 -4.07 -7.63 18.74
CA TYR A 201 -3.81 -7.48 17.29
C TYR A 201 -2.34 -7.75 16.95
N ILE A 202 -1.41 -7.36 17.82
CA ILE A 202 0.02 -7.61 17.63
C ILE A 202 0.33 -9.10 17.67
N ASP A 203 -0.34 -9.86 18.54
CA ASP A 203 -0.21 -11.33 18.63
C ASP A 203 -0.60 -12.04 17.31
N LYS A 204 -1.29 -11.33 16.42
CA LYS A 204 -1.79 -11.82 15.13
C LYS A 204 -0.94 -11.36 13.95
N TYR A 205 0.18 -10.69 14.19
CA TYR A 205 1.08 -10.27 13.11
C TYR A 205 1.85 -11.46 12.54
N PRO A 206 2.18 -11.43 11.24
CA PRO A 206 2.89 -12.51 10.58
C PRO A 206 4.37 -12.55 10.96
N LYS A 207 5.01 -13.64 10.56
CA LYS A 207 6.47 -13.77 10.51
C LYS A 207 6.99 -13.36 9.14
N TYR A 208 8.28 -13.01 9.07
CA TYR A 208 9.01 -12.73 7.84
C TYR A 208 10.26 -13.59 7.83
N ASN A 209 10.43 -14.43 6.82
CA ASN A 209 11.54 -15.38 6.71
C ASN A 209 11.73 -16.22 8.01
N GLY A 210 10.63 -16.61 8.65
CA GLY A 210 10.62 -17.36 9.91
C GLY A 210 10.83 -16.51 11.17
N LEU A 211 11.19 -15.24 11.04
CA LEU A 211 11.43 -14.33 12.15
C LEU A 211 10.17 -13.57 12.54
N LYS A 212 10.05 -13.24 13.84
CA LYS A 212 9.03 -12.28 14.30
C LYS A 212 9.23 -10.95 13.57
N TYR A 213 8.14 -10.30 13.19
CA TYR A 213 8.18 -9.07 12.40
C TYR A 213 9.14 -8.01 12.96
N TYR A 214 9.22 -7.84 14.28
CA TYR A 214 10.09 -6.83 14.90
C TYR A 214 11.59 -7.10 14.73
N ARG A 215 11.98 -8.34 14.39
CA ARG A 215 13.37 -8.75 14.16
C ARG A 215 13.81 -8.59 12.71
N TYR A 216 12.90 -8.24 11.80
CA TYR A 216 13.26 -7.95 10.42
C TYR A 216 14.00 -6.61 10.35
N SER A 217 15.25 -6.66 9.91
CA SER A 217 16.17 -5.51 9.89
C SER A 217 16.76 -5.21 8.51
N ASP A 218 16.41 -5.97 7.48
CA ASP A 218 16.96 -5.83 6.12
C ASP A 218 16.36 -4.61 5.40
N LEU A 219 16.68 -3.42 5.90
CA LEU A 219 16.19 -2.12 5.45
C LEU A 219 17.31 -1.22 4.93
N ASN A 220 18.49 -1.78 4.64
CA ASN A 220 19.63 -1.07 4.08
C ASN A 220 19.59 -0.99 2.54
N PHE A 221 18.46 -0.56 1.99
CA PHE A 221 18.30 -0.34 0.55
C PHE A 221 18.35 1.16 0.21
N LYS A 222 18.53 1.46 -1.09
CA LYS A 222 18.59 2.84 -1.61
C LYS A 222 17.25 3.54 -1.45
N ASP A 223 17.27 4.75 -0.90
CA ASP A 223 16.06 5.55 -0.75
C ASP A 223 15.56 6.10 -2.10
N PHE A 224 14.27 6.38 -2.18
CA PHE A 224 13.61 6.93 -3.35
C PHE A 224 12.42 7.80 -2.95
N LYS A 225 11.95 8.64 -3.87
CA LYS A 225 10.80 9.52 -3.62
C LYS A 225 9.48 8.85 -3.98
N ILE A 226 8.45 9.12 -3.20
CA ILE A 226 7.09 8.59 -3.40
C ILE A 226 6.02 9.64 -3.17
N THR A 227 4.86 9.46 -3.81
CA THR A 227 3.63 10.16 -3.47
C THR A 227 2.86 9.39 -2.39
N THR A 228 2.89 9.90 -1.15
CA THR A 228 2.10 9.42 0.00
C THR A 228 0.72 10.07 0.05
N ASP A 229 0.67 11.36 -0.27
CA ASP A 229 -0.51 12.20 -0.42
C ASP A 229 -0.32 13.04 -1.69
N LYS A 230 -1.28 13.02 -2.61
CA LYS A 230 -1.17 13.76 -3.88
C LYS A 230 -1.13 15.28 -3.71
N ARG A 231 -1.54 15.80 -2.54
CA ARG A 231 -1.52 17.23 -2.22
C ARG A 231 -0.13 17.72 -1.79
N ASN A 232 0.77 16.79 -1.47
CA ASN A 232 2.11 17.09 -0.98
C ASN A 232 3.17 16.70 -2.01
N PRO A 233 4.33 17.39 -2.03
CA PRO A 233 5.47 16.97 -2.83
C PRO A 233 5.91 15.54 -2.48
N LYS A 234 6.48 14.83 -3.47
CA LYS A 234 7.03 13.50 -3.22
C LYS A 234 8.09 13.54 -2.11
N GLU A 235 7.96 12.66 -1.13
CA GLU A 235 8.84 12.58 0.03
C GLU A 235 9.68 11.29 0.02
N SER A 236 10.67 11.21 0.92
CA SER A 236 11.54 10.04 1.10
C SER A 236 10.73 8.82 1.56
N PHE A 237 10.86 7.71 0.83
CA PHE A 237 10.24 6.44 1.19
C PHE A 237 10.71 5.96 2.56
N LYS A 238 12.03 5.97 2.79
CA LYS A 238 12.61 5.52 4.07
C LYS A 238 12.18 6.41 5.21
N LYS A 239 12.23 7.74 5.05
CA LYS A 239 11.79 8.69 6.08
C LYS A 239 10.33 8.43 6.48
N TYR A 240 9.43 8.27 5.51
CA TYR A 240 8.02 8.03 5.81
C TYR A 240 7.80 6.66 6.47
N TYR A 241 8.22 5.58 5.82
CA TYR A 241 7.83 4.23 6.25
C TYR A 241 8.67 3.67 7.40
N ILE A 242 9.96 4.03 7.52
CA ILE A 242 10.74 3.64 8.70
C ILE A 242 10.24 4.39 9.94
N ASN A 243 9.83 5.66 9.83
CA ASN A 243 9.17 6.35 10.94
C ASN A 243 7.93 5.59 11.42
N LYS A 244 7.06 5.16 10.49
CA LYS A 244 5.85 4.40 10.82
C LYS A 244 6.13 3.01 11.39
N TYR A 245 7.19 2.35 10.95
CA TYR A 245 7.60 1.09 11.54
C TYR A 245 8.16 1.28 12.96
N ILE A 246 9.00 2.30 13.19
CA ILE A 246 9.50 2.66 14.53
C ILE A 246 8.34 3.01 15.48
N GLU A 247 7.37 3.81 15.02
CA GLU A 247 6.14 4.12 15.76
C GLU A 247 5.40 2.84 16.19
N THR A 248 5.24 1.89 15.26
CA THR A 248 4.60 0.59 15.53
C THR A 248 5.35 -0.22 16.59
N LEU A 249 6.69 -0.23 16.55
CA LEU A 249 7.51 -0.93 17.53
C LEU A 249 7.44 -0.25 18.91
N LEU A 250 7.43 1.07 18.98
CA LEU A 250 7.26 1.82 20.23
C LEU A 250 5.88 1.56 20.85
N TYR A 251 4.83 1.49 20.02
CA TYR A 251 3.49 1.09 20.46
C TYR A 251 3.44 -0.34 21.01
N HIS A 252 4.11 -1.28 20.37
CA HIS A 252 4.23 -2.64 20.91
C HIS A 252 4.97 -2.63 22.26
N SER A 253 6.11 -1.92 22.36
CA SER A 253 6.84 -1.75 23.62
C SER A 253 5.96 -1.15 24.73
N TYR A 254 5.09 -0.19 24.39
CA TYR A 254 4.14 0.40 25.32
C TYR A 254 3.10 -0.62 25.81
N CYS A 255 2.54 -1.43 24.90
CA CYS A 255 1.62 -2.51 25.26
C CYS A 255 2.23 -3.53 26.24
N LEU A 256 3.51 -3.88 26.03
CA LEU A 256 4.25 -4.81 26.91
C LEU A 256 4.61 -4.18 28.27
N SER A 257 4.59 -2.86 28.40
CA SER A 257 5.00 -2.18 29.66
C SER A 257 3.99 -2.33 30.80
N ARG A 258 2.80 -2.89 30.55
CA ARG A 258 1.70 -2.97 31.54
C ARG A 258 1.95 -3.93 32.70
N LYS A 259 2.71 -4.99 32.48
CA LYS A 259 2.84 -6.10 33.44
C LYS A 259 4.28 -6.59 33.50
N LYS A 260 4.78 -6.86 34.70
CA LYS A 260 6.13 -7.40 34.92
C LYS A 260 6.40 -8.68 34.12
N LYS A 261 5.37 -9.51 33.88
CA LYS A 261 5.49 -10.76 33.10
C LYS A 261 6.00 -10.55 31.67
N TYR A 262 5.79 -9.38 31.08
CA TYR A 262 6.22 -9.05 29.70
C TYR A 262 7.60 -8.40 29.63
N LYS A 263 8.34 -8.31 30.76
CA LYS A 263 9.65 -7.65 30.81
C LYS A 263 10.64 -8.26 29.81
N LYS A 264 10.69 -9.59 29.71
CA LYS A 264 11.59 -10.30 28.77
C LYS A 264 11.22 -9.99 27.32
N GLU A 265 9.94 -10.09 26.97
CA GLU A 265 9.45 -9.80 25.62
C GLU A 265 9.70 -8.35 25.21
N LYS A 266 9.49 -7.39 26.12
CA LYS A 266 9.79 -5.98 25.89
C LYS A 266 11.27 -5.77 25.61
N ASN A 267 12.15 -6.37 26.43
CA ASN A 267 13.59 -6.26 26.24
C ASN A 267 14.03 -6.86 24.91
N ASN A 268 13.51 -8.03 24.53
CA ASN A 268 13.81 -8.64 23.25
C ASN A 268 13.35 -7.76 22.09
N LEU A 269 12.14 -7.20 22.16
CA LEU A 269 11.67 -6.26 21.13
C LEU A 269 12.58 -5.03 21.01
N LEU A 270 12.98 -4.43 22.13
CA LEU A 270 13.85 -3.25 22.10
C LEU A 270 15.24 -3.57 21.55
N LEU A 271 15.82 -4.70 21.95
CA LEU A 271 17.22 -5.04 21.66
C LEU A 271 17.42 -5.75 20.31
N GLU A 272 16.43 -6.50 19.83
CA GLU A 272 16.50 -7.30 18.60
C GLU A 272 15.80 -6.63 17.41
N SER A 273 15.24 -5.43 17.58
CA SER A 273 14.62 -4.66 16.49
C SER A 273 15.51 -3.51 16.01
N ILE A 274 15.07 -2.87 14.93
CA ILE A 274 15.72 -1.67 14.40
C ILE A 274 15.75 -0.49 15.39
N LEU A 275 14.99 -0.54 16.50
CA LEU A 275 15.01 0.49 17.53
C LEU A 275 16.40 0.70 18.13
N ARG A 276 17.18 -0.37 18.31
CA ARG A 276 18.55 -0.30 18.87
C ARG A 276 19.57 0.26 17.87
N ASN A 277 19.29 0.15 16.58
CA ASN A 277 20.21 0.55 15.53
C ASN A 277 20.06 2.06 15.23
N ASP A 278 21.02 2.86 15.70
CA ASP A 278 20.98 4.33 15.62
C ASP A 278 21.07 4.88 14.19
N SER A 279 21.59 4.10 13.23
CA SER A 279 21.57 4.46 11.81
C SER A 279 20.16 4.66 11.24
N TYR A 280 19.13 4.08 11.86
CA TYR A 280 17.74 4.31 11.44
C TYR A 280 17.10 5.53 12.09
N TRP A 281 17.73 6.13 13.11
CA TRP A 281 17.12 7.22 13.88
C TRP A 281 17.01 8.52 13.08
N ILE A 282 17.79 8.65 12.01
CA ILE A 282 17.68 9.76 11.05
C ILE A 282 16.33 9.78 10.31
N TYR A 283 15.62 8.65 10.27
CA TYR A 283 14.36 8.50 9.56
C TYR A 283 13.14 8.67 10.48
N THR A 284 13.29 9.06 11.75
CA THR A 284 12.17 9.14 12.68
C THR A 284 12.17 10.41 13.53
N GLU A 285 10.98 10.87 13.86
CA GLU A 285 10.77 11.95 14.84
C GLU A 285 11.02 11.50 16.29
N TYR A 286 11.06 10.17 16.54
CA TYR A 286 11.23 9.60 17.87
C TYR A 286 12.69 9.49 18.33
N LYS A 287 13.66 10.11 17.62
CA LYS A 287 15.09 10.03 17.92
C LYS A 287 15.39 10.32 19.40
N THR A 288 14.88 11.41 19.95
CA THR A 288 15.10 11.79 21.36
C THR A 288 14.55 10.73 22.35
N THR A 289 13.44 10.09 22.01
CA THR A 289 12.86 9.00 22.81
C THR A 289 13.76 7.77 22.76
N LEU A 290 14.29 7.42 21.60
CA LEU A 290 15.21 6.29 21.42
C LEU A 290 16.53 6.52 22.16
N GLU A 291 17.10 7.73 22.07
CA GLU A 291 18.28 8.14 22.84
C GLU A 291 18.08 7.99 24.35
N LYS A 292 16.89 8.33 24.87
CA LYS A 292 16.54 8.15 26.29
C LYS A 292 16.38 6.67 26.67
N ILE A 293 15.78 5.86 25.80
CA ILE A 293 15.57 4.42 26.04
C ILE A 293 16.92 3.69 26.06
N PHE A 294 17.78 3.98 25.09
CA PHE A 294 19.04 3.25 24.89
C PHE A 294 20.25 3.94 25.50
N LYS A 295 20.04 5.03 26.29
CA LYS A 295 21.07 5.87 26.96
C LYS A 295 22.45 5.32 26.67
N LYS A 296 23.12 5.86 25.63
CA LYS A 296 24.53 5.55 25.38
C LYS A 296 25.22 5.67 26.73
N VAL A 297 25.63 4.54 27.31
CA VAL A 297 26.68 4.55 28.31
C VAL A 297 27.83 5.13 27.49
N LYS A 298 28.05 6.44 27.64
CA LYS A 298 29.28 7.03 27.15
C LYS A 298 30.36 6.24 27.89
N GLU A 299 31.13 5.47 27.14
CA GLU A 299 32.42 4.97 27.59
C GLU A 299 33.26 6.13 28.13
#